data_AF-A0A7V6JXG2-F1
#
_entry.id   AF-A0A7V6JXG2-F1
#
_cell.length_a   1.000
_cell.length_b   1.000
_cell.length_c   1.000
_cell.angle_alpha   90.00
_cell.angle_beta   90.00
_cell.angle_gamma   90.00
#
_symmetry.space_group_name_H-M   'P 1'
#
loop_
_entity.id
_entity.type
_entity.pdbx_description
1 polymer ?
#
loop_
_entity_poly.entity_id
_entity_poly.type
_entity_poly.pdbx_seq_one_letter_code
_entity_poly.pdbx_strand_id
1 'polypeptide(L)'
;MSRKDDFFRSINAGYVCKGDFIVLGGAMLDGEAIADAHVKIPLKTLNRHGLIAGATGTGKTKTLQVLAEQLSLKGIPSLVMDVKGDLSGLARPGQENDFIRNRHGKINLPYSTMGFPVELLTISEQNGVRLRATVSEFGPVLFSRILDLNDIQGGIMSVIFKYCDDNRLALIDLKDIRKVIQYLT
;
A
#
# COMPACT_ATOMS: atom_id res chain seq x y z
N MET A 1 2.66 -42.77 -7.40
CA MET A 1 3.15 -41.46 -6.90
C MET A 1 2.29 -41.11 -5.71
N SER A 2 2.83 -40.58 -4.61
CA SER A 2 1.98 -40.25 -3.46
C SER A 2 1.16 -38.99 -3.76
N ARG A 3 -0.05 -38.88 -3.22
CA ARG A 3 -0.90 -37.67 -3.35
C ARG A 3 -0.15 -36.40 -2.94
N LYS A 4 0.77 -36.52 -1.97
CA LYS A 4 1.64 -35.44 -1.51
C LYS A 4 2.65 -35.01 -2.58
N ASP A 5 3.26 -35.96 -3.29
CA ASP A 5 4.21 -35.68 -4.38
C ASP A 5 3.53 -35.00 -5.56
N ASP A 6 2.32 -35.47 -5.92
CA ASP A 6 1.53 -34.88 -7.01
C ASP A 6 1.13 -33.44 -6.67
N PHE A 7 0.67 -33.20 -5.43
CA PHE A 7 0.36 -31.85 -4.96
C PHE A 7 1.60 -30.93 -4.96
N PHE A 8 2.73 -31.41 -4.44
CA PHE A 8 3.99 -30.68 -4.43
C PHE A 8 4.42 -30.27 -5.84
N ARG A 9 4.35 -31.19 -6.80
CA ARG A 9 4.65 -30.92 -8.22
C ARG A 9 3.69 -29.91 -8.81
N SER A 10 2.39 -30.03 -8.55
CA SER A 10 1.38 -29.11 -9.04
C SER A 10 1.61 -27.68 -8.56
N ILE A 11 1.89 -27.48 -7.26
CA ILE A 11 2.20 -26.16 -6.71
C ILE A 11 3.49 -25.60 -7.34
N ASN A 12 4.57 -26.39 -7.36
CA ASN A 12 5.83 -25.90 -7.91
C ASN A 12 5.77 -25.59 -9.40
N ALA A 13 5.03 -26.36 -10.19
CA ALA A 13 4.81 -26.08 -11.61
C ALA A 13 3.88 -24.88 -11.84
N GLY A 14 2.83 -24.73 -11.03
CA GLY A 14 1.84 -23.65 -11.16
C GLY A 14 2.37 -22.28 -10.73
N TYR A 15 3.30 -22.23 -9.77
CA TYR A 15 3.90 -21.00 -9.26
C TYR A 15 5.30 -20.71 -9.81
N VAL A 16 5.66 -21.29 -10.96
CA VAL A 16 6.87 -20.91 -11.70
C VAL A 16 6.73 -19.47 -12.20
N CYS A 17 7.57 -18.59 -11.68
CA CYS A 17 7.59 -17.17 -12.05
C CYS A 17 8.73 -16.90 -13.05
N LYS A 18 8.46 -16.14 -14.11
CA LYS A 18 9.51 -15.53 -14.94
C LYS A 18 9.91 -14.19 -14.32
N GLY A 19 11.18 -14.04 -13.96
CA GLY A 19 11.71 -12.84 -13.30
C GLY A 19 11.45 -12.83 -11.79
N ASP A 20 11.54 -11.65 -11.19
CA ASP A 20 11.38 -11.48 -9.75
C ASP A 20 9.95 -11.75 -9.25
N PHE A 21 9.87 -12.19 -8.00
CA PHE A 21 8.64 -12.52 -7.29
C PHE A 21 8.77 -12.21 -5.80
N ILE A 22 7.62 -12.18 -5.13
CA ILE A 22 7.51 -12.24 -3.66
C ILE A 22 6.89 -13.58 -3.24
N VAL A 23 7.23 -14.04 -2.04
CA VAL A 23 6.66 -15.28 -1.46
C VAL A 23 5.52 -14.89 -0.52
N LEU A 24 4.31 -15.37 -0.78
CA LEU A 24 3.14 -15.11 0.05
C LEU A 24 3.01 -16.11 1.21
N GLY A 25 3.46 -17.34 1.01
CA GLY A 25 3.38 -18.40 2.02
C GLY A 25 3.71 -19.79 1.47
N GLY A 26 3.46 -20.82 2.27
CA GLY A 26 3.56 -22.22 1.86
C GLY A 26 2.19 -22.86 1.62
N ALA A 27 2.12 -23.77 0.66
CA ALA A 27 0.92 -24.52 0.35
C ALA A 27 0.63 -25.56 1.45
N MET A 28 -0.66 -25.83 1.65
CA MET A 28 -1.14 -26.81 2.63
C MET A 28 -1.97 -27.88 1.93
N LEU A 29 -1.77 -29.13 2.35
CA LEU A 29 -2.56 -30.28 1.93
C LEU A 29 -3.08 -30.99 3.18
N ASP A 30 -4.39 -31.22 3.26
CA ASP A 30 -5.05 -31.92 4.37
C ASP A 30 -4.69 -31.35 5.77
N GLY A 31 -4.50 -30.02 5.86
CA GLY A 31 -4.16 -29.32 7.11
C GLY A 31 -2.66 -29.29 7.43
N GLU A 32 -1.82 -29.96 6.66
CA GLU A 32 -0.38 -29.95 6.82
C GLU A 32 0.30 -29.03 5.81
N ALA A 33 1.26 -28.23 6.29
CA ALA A 33 2.12 -27.45 5.41
C ALA A 33 3.11 -28.36 4.69
N ILE A 34 3.28 -28.13 3.39
CA ILE A 34 4.22 -28.87 2.56
C ILE A 34 5.49 -28.03 2.43
N ALA A 35 6.61 -28.55 2.93
CA ALA A 35 7.92 -27.91 2.82
C ALA A 35 8.27 -27.63 1.35
N ASP A 36 8.90 -26.48 1.09
CA ASP A 36 9.36 -26.02 -0.23
C ASP A 36 8.25 -25.78 -1.29
N ALA A 37 6.98 -26.02 -0.96
CA ALA A 37 5.84 -25.72 -1.83
C ALA A 37 5.39 -24.27 -1.63
N HIS A 38 6.19 -23.30 -2.09
CA HIS A 38 5.91 -21.87 -1.89
C HIS A 38 4.92 -21.30 -2.90
N VAL A 39 3.97 -20.51 -2.40
CA VAL A 39 3.05 -19.69 -3.19
C VAL A 39 3.75 -18.37 -3.50
N LYS A 40 3.95 -18.08 -4.78
CA LYS A 40 4.73 -16.94 -5.28
C LYS A 40 3.86 -15.99 -6.10
N ILE A 41 4.12 -14.68 -5.99
CA ILE A 41 3.48 -13.66 -6.83
C ILE A 41 4.56 -12.99 -7.68
N PRO A 42 4.51 -13.06 -9.02
CA PRO A 42 5.44 -12.34 -9.88
C PRO A 42 5.31 -10.82 -9.68
N LEU A 43 6.42 -10.09 -9.59
CA LEU A 43 6.37 -8.62 -9.38
C LEU A 43 5.61 -7.90 -10.51
N LYS A 44 5.73 -8.40 -11.74
CA LYS A 44 5.03 -7.85 -12.92
C LYS A 44 3.50 -7.89 -12.83
N THR A 45 2.92 -8.65 -11.90
CA THR A 45 1.47 -8.70 -11.71
C THR A 45 0.95 -7.75 -10.65
N LEU A 46 1.84 -7.10 -9.89
CA LEU A 46 1.48 -6.15 -8.82
C LEU A 46 0.96 -4.80 -9.34
N ASN A 47 1.00 -4.57 -10.65
CA ASN A 47 0.30 -3.45 -11.29
C ASN A 47 -1.22 -3.67 -11.42
N ARG A 48 -1.74 -4.79 -10.92
CA ARG A 48 -3.17 -5.09 -10.83
C ARG A 48 -3.66 -4.91 -9.40
N HIS A 49 -4.89 -4.44 -9.24
CA HIS A 49 -5.52 -4.33 -7.93
C HIS A 49 -5.73 -5.70 -7.28
N GLY A 50 -5.52 -5.77 -5.98
CA GLY A 50 -5.77 -6.94 -5.15
C GLY A 50 -6.64 -6.61 -3.95
N LEU A 51 -7.26 -7.63 -3.36
CA LEU A 51 -8.12 -7.51 -2.18
C LEU A 51 -7.66 -8.48 -1.09
N ILE A 52 -7.38 -7.95 0.11
CA ILE A 52 -7.14 -8.75 1.31
C ILE A 52 -8.37 -8.62 2.21
N ALA A 53 -9.17 -9.68 2.29
CA ALA A 53 -10.39 -9.74 3.08
C ALA A 53 -10.32 -10.86 4.14
N GLY A 54 -11.04 -10.69 5.24
CA GLY A 54 -11.09 -11.65 6.35
C GLY A 54 -11.64 -11.03 7.62
N ALA A 55 -12.03 -11.85 8.59
CA ALA A 55 -12.52 -11.38 9.89
C ALA A 55 -11.41 -10.71 10.73
N THR A 56 -11.76 -10.04 11.82
CA THR A 56 -10.77 -9.50 12.77
C THR A 56 -9.95 -10.65 13.35
N GLY A 57 -8.63 -10.46 13.48
CA GLY A 57 -7.73 -11.49 14.02
C GLY A 57 -7.23 -12.53 13.00
N THR A 58 -7.69 -12.53 11.75
CA THR A 58 -7.28 -13.52 10.73
C THR A 58 -5.95 -13.19 10.02
N GLY A 59 -5.15 -12.25 10.55
CA GLY A 59 -3.85 -11.93 10.00
C GLY A 59 -3.83 -10.99 8.77
N LYS A 60 -4.90 -10.22 8.52
CA LYS A 60 -4.94 -9.21 7.43
C LYS A 60 -3.75 -8.25 7.50
N THR A 61 -3.54 -7.64 8.66
CA THR A 61 -2.44 -6.70 8.91
C THR A 61 -1.08 -7.38 8.75
N LYS A 62 -0.93 -8.61 9.24
CA LYS A 62 0.33 -9.38 9.10
C LYS A 62 0.62 -9.72 7.63
N THR A 63 -0.40 -10.05 6.85
CA THR A 63 -0.25 -10.28 5.40
C THR A 63 0.21 -8.99 4.70
N LEU A 64 -0.37 -7.85 5.05
CA LEU A 64 0.02 -6.55 4.50
C LEU A 64 1.46 -6.17 4.90
N GLN A 65 1.88 -6.44 6.14
CA GLN A 65 3.26 -6.27 6.60
C GLN A 65 4.22 -7.11 5.74
N VAL A 66 3.98 -8.42 5.60
CA VAL A 66 4.83 -9.31 4.80
C VAL A 66 4.93 -8.82 3.35
N LEU A 67 3.84 -8.34 2.75
CA LEU A 67 3.88 -7.76 1.40
C LEU A 67 4.77 -6.52 1.35
N ALA A 68 4.60 -5.58 2.28
CA ALA A 68 5.40 -4.35 2.33
C ALA A 68 6.90 -4.64 2.57
N GLU A 69 7.21 -5.57 3.46
CA GLU A 69 8.58 -6.03 3.75
C GLU A 69 9.22 -6.63 2.50
N GLN A 70 8.55 -7.57 1.84
CA GLN A 70 9.05 -8.23 0.63
C GLN A 70 9.24 -7.24 -0.53
N LEU A 71 8.33 -6.27 -0.69
CA LEU A 71 8.47 -5.20 -1.68
C LEU A 71 9.65 -4.29 -1.36
N SER A 72 9.84 -3.93 -0.09
CA SER A 72 10.98 -3.14 0.37
C SER A 72 12.32 -3.84 0.11
N LEU A 73 12.42 -5.16 0.37
CA LEU A 73 13.62 -5.96 0.03
C LEU A 73 13.93 -5.98 -1.48
N LYS A 74 12.90 -5.79 -2.32
CA LYS A 74 13.03 -5.69 -3.78
C LYS A 74 13.23 -4.24 -4.26
N GLY A 75 13.39 -3.28 -3.35
CA GLY A 75 13.57 -1.87 -3.69
C GLY A 75 12.30 -1.19 -4.22
N ILE A 76 11.12 -1.77 -3.98
CA ILE A 76 9.84 -1.23 -4.44
C ILE A 76 9.21 -0.42 -3.31
N PRO A 77 9.03 0.92 -3.47
CA PRO A 77 8.39 1.74 -2.47
C PRO A 77 6.90 1.40 -2.37
N SER A 78 6.37 1.40 -1.15
CA SER A 78 4.96 1.16 -0.86
C SER A 78 4.40 2.30 -0.03
N LEU A 79 3.33 2.93 -0.49
CA LEU A 79 2.55 3.89 0.29
C LEU A 79 1.36 3.15 0.93
N VAL A 80 1.28 3.18 2.26
CA VAL A 80 0.23 2.44 2.98
C VAL A 80 -0.44 3.37 4.00
N MET A 81 -1.78 3.33 4.03
CA MET A 81 -2.55 4.03 5.06
C MET A 81 -2.66 3.17 6.32
N ASP A 82 -1.98 3.58 7.39
CA ASP A 82 -1.98 2.85 8.66
C ASP A 82 -3.04 3.38 9.63
N VAL A 83 -4.30 3.01 9.39
CA VAL A 83 -5.44 3.50 10.20
C VAL A 83 -5.37 3.03 11.66
N LYS A 84 -4.72 1.89 11.93
CA LYS A 84 -4.65 1.29 13.28
C LYS A 84 -3.32 1.52 13.98
N GLY A 85 -2.30 2.01 13.29
CA GLY A 85 -0.94 2.16 13.81
C GLY A 85 -0.14 0.85 13.84
N ASP A 86 -0.68 -0.24 13.28
CA ASP A 86 -0.05 -1.56 13.35
C ASP A 86 1.12 -1.71 12.36
N LEU A 87 1.16 -0.93 11.28
CA LEU A 87 2.18 -1.05 10.22
C LEU A 87 3.42 -0.22 10.53
N SER A 88 3.31 0.84 11.33
CA SER A 88 4.44 1.66 11.78
C SER A 88 5.57 0.84 12.43
N GLY A 89 5.24 -0.33 12.99
CA GLY A 89 6.20 -1.27 13.57
C GLY A 89 7.24 -1.84 12.59
N LEU A 90 7.00 -1.74 11.26
CA LEU A 90 7.95 -2.17 10.22
C LEU A 90 9.31 -1.47 10.33
N ALA A 91 9.36 -0.28 10.94
CA ALA A 91 10.61 0.48 11.12
C ALA A 91 11.60 -0.19 12.09
N ARG A 92 11.14 -1.13 12.92
CA ARG A 92 11.96 -1.78 13.95
C ARG A 92 12.04 -3.28 13.70
N PRO A 93 13.18 -3.92 14.05
CA PRO A 93 13.25 -5.37 14.09
C PRO A 93 12.15 -5.94 14.98
N GLY A 94 11.44 -6.95 14.47
CA GLY A 94 10.49 -7.71 15.25
C GLY A 94 11.17 -8.55 16.35
N GLN A 95 10.36 -9.19 17.18
CA GLN A 95 10.82 -10.21 18.13
C GLN A 95 10.62 -11.60 17.53
N GLU A 96 11.63 -12.47 17.66
CA GLU A 96 11.45 -13.87 17.30
C GLU A 96 10.59 -14.57 18.35
N ASN A 97 9.48 -15.14 17.89
CA ASN A 97 8.60 -15.96 18.72
C ASN A 97 8.64 -17.41 18.23
N ASP A 98 8.53 -18.38 19.15
CA ASP A 98 8.54 -19.81 18.82
C ASP A 98 7.46 -20.18 17.79
N PHE A 99 6.29 -19.54 17.87
CA PHE A 99 5.21 -19.73 16.90
C PHE A 99 5.65 -19.38 15.47
N ILE A 100 6.39 -18.27 15.30
CA ILE A 100 6.87 -17.80 14.00
C ILE A 100 7.96 -18.74 13.50
N ARG A 101 8.93 -19.08 14.35
CA ARG A 101 10.01 -20.02 14.02
C ARG A 101 9.46 -21.38 13.58
N ASN A 102 8.51 -21.94 14.33
CA ASN A 102 7.86 -23.21 14.00
C ASN A 102 7.08 -23.13 12.68
N ARG A 103 6.36 -22.03 12.44
CA ARG A 103 5.63 -21.83 11.17
C ARG A 103 6.58 -21.76 9.98
N HIS A 104 7.66 -21.01 10.09
CA HIS A 104 8.68 -20.87 9.05
C HIS A 104 9.44 -22.18 8.80
N GLY A 105 9.74 -22.94 9.86
CA GLY A 105 10.35 -24.27 9.76
C GLY A 105 9.47 -25.26 9.00
N LYS A 106 8.14 -25.25 9.21
CA LYS A 106 7.20 -26.14 8.50
C LYS A 106 7.18 -25.95 6.98
N ILE A 107 7.47 -24.73 6.50
CA ILE A 107 7.47 -24.39 5.07
C ILE A 107 8.89 -24.24 4.49
N ASN A 108 9.91 -24.45 5.31
CA ASN A 108 11.32 -24.22 4.96
C ASN A 108 11.59 -22.82 4.37
N LEU A 109 11.03 -21.78 5.02
CA LEU A 109 11.23 -20.39 4.62
C LEU A 109 12.08 -19.69 5.68
N PRO A 110 13.31 -19.24 5.38
CA PRO A 110 14.14 -18.56 6.36
C PRO A 110 13.44 -17.30 6.88
N TYR A 111 13.58 -17.06 8.18
CA TYR A 111 13.07 -15.87 8.86
C TYR A 111 14.19 -15.25 9.67
N SER A 112 14.32 -13.94 9.57
CA SER A 112 15.21 -13.14 10.39
C SER A 112 14.50 -11.83 10.71
N THR A 113 14.64 -11.36 11.94
CA THR A 113 14.07 -10.07 12.33
C THR A 113 14.95 -8.93 11.83
N MET A 114 14.34 -7.95 11.18
CA MET A 114 15.02 -6.74 10.71
C MET A 114 14.05 -5.56 10.65
N GLY A 115 14.59 -4.35 10.71
CA GLY A 115 13.81 -3.13 10.47
C GLY A 115 13.89 -2.73 8.99
N PHE A 116 12.84 -2.07 8.52
CA PHE A 116 12.72 -1.60 7.14
C PHE A 116 12.75 -0.06 7.09
N PRO A 117 13.19 0.53 5.96
CA PRO A 117 13.10 1.97 5.77
C PRO A 117 11.63 2.39 5.75
N VAL A 118 11.24 3.21 6.73
CA VAL A 118 9.88 3.72 6.89
C VAL A 118 9.95 5.22 7.12
N GLU A 119 9.23 5.98 6.29
CA GLU A 119 8.97 7.39 6.50
C GLU A 119 7.50 7.58 6.87
N LEU A 120 7.24 8.11 8.07
CA LEU A 120 5.88 8.36 8.52
C LEU A 120 5.42 9.69 7.93
N LEU A 121 4.39 9.62 7.09
CA LEU A 121 3.75 10.79 6.52
C LEU A 121 2.52 11.17 7.35
N THR A 122 2.35 12.46 7.64
CA THR A 122 1.21 12.98 8.40
C THR A 122 0.49 14.09 7.64
N ILE A 123 -0.84 14.03 7.66
CA ILE A 123 -1.73 15.13 7.23
C ILE A 123 -2.26 15.95 8.42
N SER A 124 -1.86 15.58 9.65
CA SER A 124 -2.28 16.21 10.89
C SER A 124 -1.09 16.85 11.61
N GLU A 125 -1.31 17.42 12.79
CA GLU A 125 -0.25 17.96 13.64
C GLU A 125 0.56 16.89 14.38
N GLN A 126 0.25 15.61 14.15
CA GLN A 126 0.99 14.48 14.73
C GLN A 126 2.42 14.37 14.20
N ASN A 127 3.23 13.53 14.85
CA ASN A 127 4.60 13.24 14.45
C ASN A 127 4.67 12.62 13.05
N GLY A 128 5.59 13.12 12.22
CA GLY A 128 5.82 12.64 10.86
C GLY A 128 6.22 13.77 9.91
N VAL A 129 6.61 13.41 8.70
CA VAL A 129 6.82 14.36 7.61
C VAL A 129 5.47 14.90 7.17
N ARG A 130 5.29 16.22 7.26
CA ARG A 130 4.02 16.85 6.89
C ARG A 130 3.83 16.76 5.38
N LEU A 131 2.78 16.07 4.97
CA LEU A 131 2.26 16.17 3.62
C LEU A 131 1.58 17.53 3.47
N ARG A 132 2.09 18.34 2.55
CA ARG A 132 1.48 19.61 2.16
C ARG A 132 1.02 19.48 0.72
N ALA A 133 -0.19 19.96 0.46
CA ALA A 133 -0.70 20.16 -0.88
C ALA A 133 -1.31 21.56 -0.94
N THR A 134 -1.07 22.29 -2.02
CA THR A 134 -1.70 23.60 -2.26
C THR A 134 -2.97 23.44 -3.10
N VAL A 135 -3.89 24.40 -3.01
CA VAL A 135 -5.09 24.40 -3.87
C VAL A 135 -4.71 24.42 -5.35
N SER A 136 -3.65 25.15 -5.71
CA SER A 136 -3.08 25.16 -7.07
C SER A 136 -2.64 23.77 -7.54
N GLU A 137 -2.04 22.94 -6.69
CA GLU A 137 -1.56 21.59 -7.07
C GLU A 137 -2.70 20.61 -7.36
N PHE A 138 -3.88 20.78 -6.75
CA PHE A 138 -5.06 19.99 -7.11
C PHE A 138 -5.54 20.34 -8.53
N GLY A 139 -5.39 21.60 -8.94
CA GLY A 139 -5.99 22.11 -10.16
C GLY A 139 -7.53 22.13 -10.11
N PRO A 140 -8.19 22.74 -11.10
CA PRO A 140 -9.63 22.97 -11.04
C PRO A 140 -10.44 21.67 -11.05
N VAL A 141 -10.02 20.67 -11.84
CA VAL A 141 -10.78 19.43 -12.02
C VAL A 141 -10.83 18.59 -10.73
N LEU A 142 -9.67 18.30 -10.13
CA LEU A 142 -9.63 17.48 -8.92
C LEU A 142 -10.23 18.26 -7.74
N PHE A 143 -9.99 19.57 -7.66
CA PHE A 143 -10.59 20.42 -6.63
C PHE A 143 -12.12 20.45 -6.71
N SER A 144 -12.70 20.58 -7.91
CA SER A 144 -14.15 20.50 -8.10
C SER A 144 -14.73 19.15 -7.71
N ARG A 145 -14.02 18.04 -7.99
CA ARG A 145 -14.46 16.70 -7.55
C ARG A 145 -14.41 16.52 -6.05
N ILE A 146 -13.38 17.05 -5.38
CA ILE A 146 -13.26 16.99 -3.91
C ILE A 146 -14.41 17.74 -3.24
N LEU A 147 -14.83 18.86 -3.82
CA LEU A 147 -15.93 19.68 -3.32
C LEU A 147 -17.32 19.23 -3.80
N ASP A 148 -17.40 18.14 -4.57
CA ASP A 148 -18.64 17.62 -5.15
C ASP A 148 -19.44 18.69 -5.93
N LEU A 149 -18.74 19.49 -6.73
CA LEU A 149 -19.35 20.55 -7.54
C LEU A 149 -20.07 19.99 -8.76
N ASN A 150 -21.19 20.60 -9.13
CA ASN A 150 -21.85 20.28 -10.40
C ASN A 150 -21.07 20.84 -11.61
N ASP A 151 -21.46 20.44 -12.82
CA ASP A 151 -20.77 20.83 -14.06
C ASP A 151 -20.63 22.34 -14.24
N ILE A 152 -21.65 23.11 -13.86
CA ILE A 152 -21.65 24.58 -13.96
C ILE A 152 -20.63 25.16 -12.97
N GLN A 153 -20.69 24.74 -11.71
CA GLN A 153 -19.77 25.16 -10.65
C GLN A 153 -18.33 24.76 -10.98
N GLY A 154 -18.10 23.58 -11.57
CA GLY A 154 -16.80 23.12 -12.03
C GLY A 154 -16.27 23.94 -13.21
N GLY A 155 -17.15 24.35 -14.13
CA GLY A 155 -16.82 25.30 -15.19
C GLY A 155 -16.37 26.65 -14.64
N ILE A 156 -17.11 27.20 -13.68
CA ILE A 156 -16.73 28.44 -12.98
C ILE A 156 -15.39 28.28 -12.25
N MET A 157 -15.20 27.16 -11.54
CA MET A 157 -13.93 26.87 -10.86
C MET A 157 -12.75 26.84 -11.83
N SER A 158 -12.93 26.27 -13.02
CA SER A 158 -11.91 26.26 -14.07
C SER A 158 -11.54 27.66 -14.54
N VAL A 159 -12.52 28.55 -14.69
CA VAL A 159 -12.29 29.96 -15.04
C VAL A 159 -11.56 30.70 -13.92
N ILE A 160 -11.92 30.45 -12.66
CA ILE A 160 -11.25 31.04 -11.48
C ILE A 160 -9.78 30.63 -11.43
N PHE A 161 -9.48 29.34 -11.57
CA PHE A 161 -8.09 28.85 -11.60
C PHE A 161 -7.31 29.48 -12.75
N LYS A 162 -7.90 29.56 -13.95
CA LYS A 162 -7.28 30.21 -15.11
C LYS A 162 -6.98 31.69 -14.86
N TYR A 163 -7.92 32.42 -14.26
CA TYR A 163 -7.73 33.82 -13.88
C TYR A 163 -6.57 33.97 -12.89
N CYS A 164 -6.49 33.11 -11.87
CA CYS A 164 -5.39 33.11 -10.92
C CYS A 164 -4.04 32.85 -11.59
N ASP A 165 -3.95 31.86 -12.48
CA ASP A 165 -2.73 31.54 -13.22
C ASP A 165 -2.27 32.72 -14.10
N ASP A 166 -3.19 33.34 -14.84
CA ASP A 166 -2.90 34.47 -15.72
C ASP A 166 -2.42 35.71 -14.94
N ASN A 167 -2.93 35.90 -13.73
CA ASN A 167 -2.57 37.02 -12.85
C ASN A 167 -1.49 36.66 -11.82
N ARG A 168 -0.90 35.46 -11.89
CA ARG A 168 0.13 34.96 -10.94
C ARG A 168 -0.32 35.01 -9.47
N LEU A 169 -1.59 34.73 -9.22
CA LEU A 169 -2.17 34.63 -7.89
C LEU A 169 -2.08 33.17 -7.42
N ALA A 170 -1.11 32.86 -6.56
CA ALA A 170 -0.98 31.50 -6.01
C ALA A 170 -2.15 31.17 -5.09
N LEU A 171 -2.76 29.99 -5.27
CA LEU A 171 -3.81 29.47 -4.40
C LEU A 171 -3.19 28.44 -3.45
N ILE A 172 -2.80 28.90 -2.26
CA ILE A 172 -2.09 28.07 -1.29
C ILE A 172 -3.10 27.28 -0.46
N ASP A 173 -4.12 27.95 0.06
CA ASP A 173 -5.14 27.35 0.92
C ASP A 173 -6.58 27.72 0.53
N LEU A 174 -7.55 27.22 1.30
CA LEU A 174 -8.98 27.48 1.06
C LEU A 174 -9.39 28.94 1.30
N LYS A 175 -8.59 29.72 2.04
CA LYS A 175 -8.86 31.15 2.26
C LYS A 175 -8.56 31.94 0.99
N ASP A 176 -7.50 31.57 0.28
CA ASP A 176 -7.13 32.21 -0.98
C ASP A 176 -8.24 32.06 -2.01
N ILE A 177 -8.75 30.84 -2.21
CA ILE A 177 -9.81 30.63 -3.21
C ILE A 177 -11.13 31.29 -2.81
N ARG A 178 -11.46 31.30 -1.51
CA ARG A 178 -12.63 32.04 -1.00
C ARG A 178 -12.50 33.54 -1.28
N LYS A 179 -11.31 34.11 -1.09
CA LYS A 179 -11.02 35.51 -1.33
C LYS A 179 -11.11 35.86 -2.82
N VAL A 180 -10.63 34.98 -3.70
CA VAL A 180 -10.75 35.17 -5.15
C VAL A 180 -12.21 35.11 -5.58
N ILE A 181 -13.00 34.15 -5.09
CA ILE A 181 -14.44 34.08 -5.37
C ILE A 181 -15.12 35.38 -4.94
N GLN A 182 -14.88 35.85 -3.71
CA GLN A 182 -15.44 37.10 -3.19
C GLN A 182 -15.02 38.35 -3.99
N TYR A 183 -13.86 38.32 -4.64
CA TYR A 183 -13.39 39.42 -5.48
C TYR A 183 -14.04 39.42 -6.88
N LEU A 184 -14.38 38.23 -7.39
CA LEU A 184 -14.95 38.04 -8.74
C LEU A 184 -16.49 38.11 -8.77
N THR A 185 -17.15 38.00 -7.62
CA THR A 185 -18.62 38.13 -7.45
C THR A 185 -18.99 39.47 -6.85
#